data_AF-A0A534U4Q7-F1
#
_entry.id   AF-A0A534U4Q7-F1
#
_cell.length_a   1.000
_cell.length_b   1.000
_cell.length_c   1.000
_cell.angle_alpha   90.00
_cell.angle_beta   90.00
_cell.angle_gamma   90.00
#
_symmetry.space_group_name_H-M   'P 1'
#
loop_
_entity.id
_entity.type
_entity.pdbx_description
1 polymer ?
#
loop_
_entity_poly.entity_id
_entity_poly.type
_entity_poly.pdbx_seq_one_letter_code
_entity_poly.pdbx_strand_id
1 'polypeptide(L)'
;MRLIYFPAWLFVTVSLSACASFQSAGDVAQGRQALFEGNNQTALGYFQAAAQADPNYIYGTELQEGTLSFLGRAQYLNGDYARARSTLEKALARHKDDNVARLYLGLTLARQGETQKSLKDIDAGMEGIYDFLNYIADNFRFTFGQYWDPGRDIRSAIESARAVIASGKIDWPALMADGESIAMKTEREPDLARQQQQLQRHLHLD
;
A
#
# COMPACT_ATOMS: atom_id res chain seq x y z
N MET A 1 -45.98 -11.70 33.57
CA MET A 1 -44.51 -11.65 33.66
C MET A 1 -43.95 -11.47 32.24
N ARG A 2 -43.31 -10.34 31.94
CA ARG A 2 -42.62 -10.13 30.65
C ARG A 2 -41.22 -10.73 30.77
N LEU A 3 -40.96 -11.81 30.04
CA LEU A 3 -39.61 -12.35 29.87
C LEU A 3 -38.82 -11.38 28.98
N ILE A 4 -37.81 -10.76 29.58
CA ILE A 4 -36.80 -9.97 28.88
C ILE A 4 -35.79 -10.98 28.32
N TYR A 5 -35.83 -11.25 27.01
CA TYR A 5 -34.79 -11.99 26.32
C TYR A 5 -33.63 -11.03 25.99
N PHE A 6 -32.61 -10.99 26.86
CA PHE A 6 -31.37 -10.23 26.65
C PHE A 6 -30.46 -10.99 25.64
N PRO A 7 -29.70 -10.30 24.77
CA PRO A 7 -29.29 -10.81 23.46
C PRO A 7 -27.99 -11.63 23.53
N ALA A 8 -28.10 -12.95 23.68
CA ALA A 8 -26.96 -13.87 23.55
C ALA A 8 -26.40 -13.95 22.11
N TRP A 9 -27.10 -13.39 21.13
CA TRP A 9 -26.73 -13.42 19.71
C TRP A 9 -25.63 -12.41 19.32
N LEU A 10 -25.40 -11.37 20.14
CA LEU A 10 -24.46 -10.29 19.82
C LEU A 10 -22.99 -10.65 20.12
N PHE A 11 -22.75 -11.62 21.01
CA PHE A 11 -21.40 -12.02 21.42
C PHE A 11 -20.73 -13.00 20.43
N VAL A 12 -21.50 -13.87 19.77
CA VAL A 12 -20.94 -14.88 18.84
C VAL A 12 -20.44 -14.23 17.53
N THR A 13 -21.09 -13.16 17.07
CA THR A 13 -20.68 -12.45 15.84
C THR A 13 -19.37 -11.68 16.00
N VAL A 14 -19.09 -11.15 17.21
CA VAL A 14 -17.86 -10.37 17.47
C VAL A 14 -16.63 -11.27 17.50
N SER A 15 -16.74 -12.50 18.02
CA SER A 15 -15.62 -13.44 18.09
C SER A 15 -15.17 -13.96 16.72
N LEU A 16 -16.08 -14.14 15.76
CA LEU A 16 -15.76 -14.65 14.43
C LEU A 16 -15.03 -13.62 13.55
N SER A 17 -15.43 -12.35 13.61
CA SER A 17 -14.78 -11.28 12.83
C SER A 17 -13.33 -11.04 13.28
N ALA A 18 -13.03 -11.14 14.57
CA ALA A 18 -11.68 -10.97 15.09
C ALA A 18 -10.69 -12.04 14.58
N CYS A 19 -11.13 -13.30 14.43
CA CYS A 19 -10.30 -14.35 13.86
C CYS A 19 -10.00 -14.12 12.38
N ALA A 20 -10.99 -13.64 11.62
CA ALA A 20 -10.83 -13.35 10.20
C ALA A 20 -9.80 -12.22 9.95
N SER A 21 -9.88 -11.13 10.71
CA SER A 21 -8.90 -10.02 10.59
C SER A 21 -7.50 -10.43 11.04
N PHE A 22 -7.36 -11.29 12.05
CA PHE A 22 -6.05 -11.82 12.47
C PHE A 22 -5.42 -12.70 11.39
N GLN A 23 -6.21 -13.58 10.76
CA GLN A 23 -5.74 -14.39 9.63
C GLN A 23 -5.32 -13.50 8.45
N SER A 24 -6.17 -12.54 8.07
CA SER A 24 -5.86 -11.59 7.00
C SER A 24 -4.58 -10.79 7.27
N ALA A 25 -4.36 -10.37 8.52
CA ALA A 25 -3.13 -9.70 8.93
C ALA A 25 -1.87 -10.56 8.70
N GLY A 26 -1.94 -11.84 9.09
CA GLY A 26 -0.86 -12.80 8.89
C GLY A 26 -0.56 -13.04 7.41
N ASP A 27 -1.62 -13.25 6.61
CA ASP A 27 -1.51 -13.46 5.18
C ASP A 27 -0.96 -12.22 4.46
N VAL A 28 -1.40 -11.01 4.81
CA VAL A 28 -0.80 -9.77 4.26
C VAL A 28 0.68 -9.68 4.62
N ALA A 29 1.08 -9.96 5.87
CA ALA A 29 2.48 -9.90 6.26
C ALA A 29 3.36 -10.89 5.46
N GLN A 30 2.90 -12.12 5.27
CA GLN A 30 3.60 -13.13 4.45
C GLN A 30 3.63 -12.73 2.97
N GLY A 31 2.54 -12.17 2.45
CA GLY A 31 2.48 -11.67 1.08
C GLY A 31 3.47 -10.53 0.83
N ARG A 32 3.60 -9.58 1.77
CA ARG A 32 4.59 -8.49 1.72
C ARG A 32 6.01 -9.04 1.71
N GLN A 33 6.30 -10.03 2.55
CA GLN A 33 7.62 -10.64 2.58
C GLN A 33 7.96 -11.33 1.24
N ALA A 34 7.05 -12.14 0.71
CA ALA A 34 7.24 -12.77 -0.60
C ALA A 34 7.41 -11.73 -1.72
N LEU A 35 6.68 -10.62 -1.65
CA LEU A 35 6.80 -9.49 -2.57
C LEU A 35 8.19 -8.85 -2.51
N PHE A 36 8.76 -8.64 -1.32
CA PHE A 36 10.10 -8.08 -1.15
C PHE A 36 11.22 -9.00 -1.64
N GLU A 37 10.99 -10.31 -1.59
CA GLU A 37 11.86 -11.33 -2.16
C GLU A 37 11.70 -11.47 -3.69
N GLY A 38 10.79 -10.71 -4.30
CA GLY A 38 10.49 -10.77 -5.74
C GLY A 38 9.65 -11.98 -6.17
N ASN A 39 9.11 -12.74 -5.20
CA ASN A 39 8.28 -13.90 -5.45
C ASN A 39 6.80 -13.47 -5.61
N ASN A 40 6.52 -12.79 -6.71
CA ASN A 40 5.21 -12.19 -7.00
C ASN A 40 4.07 -13.21 -7.02
N GLN A 41 4.32 -14.43 -7.48
CA GLN A 41 3.30 -15.48 -7.54
C GLN A 41 2.91 -15.96 -6.14
N THR A 42 3.89 -16.09 -5.23
CA THR A 42 3.63 -16.46 -3.84
C THR A 42 2.94 -15.32 -3.09
N ALA A 43 3.37 -14.07 -3.32
CA ALA A 43 2.71 -12.89 -2.79
C ALA A 43 1.23 -12.85 -3.20
N LEU A 44 0.94 -13.12 -4.48
CA LEU A 44 -0.44 -13.19 -4.98
C LEU A 44 -1.28 -14.23 -4.24
N GLY A 45 -0.74 -15.42 -3.97
CA GLY A 45 -1.43 -16.46 -3.21
C GLY A 45 -1.81 -16.01 -1.80
N TYR A 46 -0.86 -15.39 -1.08
CA TYR A 46 -1.12 -14.85 0.25
C TYR A 46 -2.15 -13.74 0.25
N PHE A 47 -2.06 -12.77 -0.66
CA PHE A 47 -3.05 -11.69 -0.71
C PHE A 47 -4.43 -12.15 -1.16
N GLN A 48 -4.53 -13.24 -1.93
CA GLN A 48 -5.81 -13.90 -2.23
C GLN A 48 -6.40 -14.53 -0.97
N ALA A 49 -5.59 -15.21 -0.15
CA ALA A 49 -6.04 -15.78 1.12
C ALA A 49 -6.49 -14.68 2.09
N ALA A 50 -5.72 -13.60 2.21
CA ALA A 50 -6.08 -12.43 3.01
C ALA A 50 -7.43 -11.85 2.57
N ALA A 51 -7.62 -11.60 1.27
CA ALA A 51 -8.85 -11.03 0.74
C ALA A 51 -10.07 -11.97 0.88
N GLN A 52 -9.85 -13.28 0.94
CA GLN A 52 -10.91 -14.26 1.24
C GLN A 52 -11.28 -14.23 2.72
N ALA A 53 -10.30 -14.08 3.61
CA ALA A 53 -10.53 -14.00 5.05
C ALA A 53 -11.22 -12.68 5.45
N ASP A 54 -10.63 -11.54 5.06
CA ASP A 54 -11.19 -10.22 5.34
C ASP A 54 -10.81 -9.19 4.24
N PRO A 55 -11.69 -8.97 3.24
CA PRO A 55 -11.43 -8.01 2.17
C PRO A 55 -11.48 -6.54 2.64
N ASN A 56 -11.90 -6.26 3.87
CA ASN A 56 -11.91 -4.92 4.46
C ASN A 56 -10.75 -4.68 5.42
N TYR A 57 -9.89 -5.67 5.64
CA TYR A 57 -8.77 -5.53 6.54
C TYR A 57 -7.79 -4.46 6.04
N ILE A 58 -7.38 -3.59 6.96
CA ILE A 58 -6.37 -2.54 6.77
C ILE A 58 -5.12 -2.93 7.53
N TYR A 59 -4.03 -3.04 6.80
CA TYR A 59 -2.72 -3.34 7.33
C TYR A 59 -1.95 -2.06 7.65
N GLY A 60 -1.12 -2.11 8.69
CA GLY A 60 -0.25 -1.01 9.08
C GLY A 60 -0.90 0.03 10.01
N THR A 61 -0.05 0.81 10.67
CA THR A 61 -0.45 1.87 11.62
C THR A 61 -0.21 3.25 11.05
N GLU A 62 1.00 3.52 10.54
CA GLU A 62 1.37 4.82 9.96
C GLU A 62 0.98 4.91 8.48
N LEU A 63 1.40 3.92 7.69
CA LEU A 63 0.96 3.72 6.31
C LEU A 63 -0.13 2.65 6.32
N GLN A 64 -1.37 3.09 6.14
CA GLN A 64 -2.55 2.22 6.15
C GLN A 64 -2.89 1.79 4.72
N GLU A 65 -2.83 0.49 4.46
CA GLU A 65 -3.09 -0.09 3.15
C GLU A 65 -4.12 -1.22 3.23
N GLY A 66 -5.05 -1.24 2.28
CA GLY A 66 -6.12 -2.23 2.26
C GLY A 66 -5.66 -3.58 1.72
N THR A 67 -6.27 -4.66 2.20
CA THR A 67 -6.04 -6.01 1.67
C THR A 67 -6.30 -6.10 0.15
N LEU A 68 -7.32 -5.40 -0.33
CA LEU A 68 -7.59 -5.29 -1.78
C LEU A 68 -6.51 -4.50 -2.54
N SER A 69 -5.85 -3.53 -1.88
CA SER A 69 -4.70 -2.82 -2.48
C SER A 69 -3.57 -3.81 -2.74
N PHE A 70 -3.14 -4.56 -1.72
CA PHE A 70 -2.10 -5.59 -1.87
C PHE A 70 -2.45 -6.63 -2.94
N LEU A 71 -3.69 -7.13 -2.95
CA LEU A 71 -4.14 -8.09 -3.96
C LEU A 71 -4.06 -7.50 -5.38
N GLY A 72 -4.54 -6.27 -5.58
CA GLY A 72 -4.50 -5.60 -6.88
C GLY A 72 -3.07 -5.36 -7.37
N ARG A 73 -2.16 -5.00 -6.47
CA ARG A 73 -0.72 -4.81 -6.73
C ARG A 73 -0.06 -6.12 -7.15
N ALA A 74 -0.32 -7.21 -6.45
CA ALA A 74 0.21 -8.52 -6.84
C ALA A 74 -0.38 -9.02 -8.15
N GLN A 75 -1.66 -8.76 -8.43
CA GLN A 75 -2.24 -9.07 -9.75
C GLN A 75 -1.52 -8.31 -10.87
N TYR A 76 -1.24 -7.02 -10.67
CA TYR A 76 -0.45 -6.22 -11.61
C TYR A 76 0.94 -6.81 -11.84
N LEU A 77 1.65 -7.15 -10.77
CA LEU A 77 3.02 -7.68 -10.83
C LEU A 77 3.12 -9.08 -11.45
N ASN A 78 2.01 -9.80 -11.54
CA ASN A 78 1.89 -11.06 -12.27
C ASN A 78 1.29 -10.88 -13.69
N GLY A 79 1.18 -9.64 -14.17
CA GLY A 79 0.70 -9.31 -15.52
C GLY A 79 -0.81 -9.41 -15.71
N ASP A 80 -1.59 -9.66 -14.65
CA ASP A 80 -3.05 -9.74 -14.73
C ASP A 80 -3.67 -8.35 -14.56
N TYR A 81 -3.47 -7.51 -15.57
CA TYR A 81 -3.92 -6.12 -15.55
C TYR A 81 -5.44 -5.98 -15.50
N ALA A 82 -6.18 -6.95 -16.06
CA ALA A 82 -7.64 -6.93 -16.05
C ALA A 82 -8.19 -7.11 -14.62
N ARG A 83 -7.69 -8.11 -13.87
CA ARG A 83 -8.08 -8.28 -12.46
C ARG A 83 -7.51 -7.18 -11.60
N ALA A 84 -6.26 -6.77 -11.82
CA ALA A 84 -5.61 -5.69 -11.06
C ALA A 84 -6.46 -4.44 -11.05
N ARG A 85 -6.93 -3.99 -12.24
CA ARG A 85 -7.80 -2.82 -12.36
C ARG A 85 -9.06 -2.95 -11.52
N SER A 86 -9.82 -4.03 -11.71
CA SER A 86 -11.08 -4.22 -10.98
C SER A 86 -10.87 -4.25 -9.47
N THR A 87 -9.78 -4.87 -9.02
CA THR A 87 -9.44 -4.96 -7.59
C THR A 87 -9.00 -3.62 -7.03
N LEU A 88 -8.16 -2.86 -7.74
CA LEU A 88 -7.66 -1.55 -7.31
C LEU A 88 -8.77 -0.48 -7.31
N GLU A 89 -9.67 -0.50 -8.29
CA GLU A 89 -10.87 0.35 -8.30
C GLU A 89 -11.74 0.06 -7.06
N LYS A 90 -11.91 -1.21 -6.68
CA LYS A 90 -12.62 -1.60 -5.44
C LYS A 90 -11.86 -1.17 -4.19
N ALA A 91 -10.53 -1.29 -4.17
CA ALA A 91 -9.70 -0.85 -3.05
C ALA A 91 -9.89 0.66 -2.80
N LEU A 92 -9.76 1.48 -3.84
CA LEU A 92 -9.92 2.94 -3.77
C LEU A 92 -11.36 3.38 -3.49
N ALA A 93 -12.37 2.60 -3.89
CA ALA A 93 -13.74 2.87 -3.50
C ALA A 93 -13.96 2.78 -1.98
N ARG A 94 -13.16 1.95 -1.29
CA ARG A 94 -13.22 1.75 0.17
C ARG A 94 -12.24 2.65 0.93
N HIS A 95 -11.03 2.80 0.40
CA HIS A 95 -9.93 3.55 1.00
C HIS A 95 -9.35 4.51 -0.03
N LYS A 96 -9.98 5.68 -0.17
CA LYS A 96 -9.64 6.65 -1.22
C LYS A 96 -8.24 7.22 -1.09
N ASP A 97 -7.71 7.24 0.14
CA ASP A 97 -6.43 7.85 0.48
C ASP A 97 -5.25 6.86 0.36
N ASP A 98 -5.51 5.63 -0.10
CA ASP A 98 -4.46 4.66 -0.43
C ASP A 98 -3.76 5.08 -1.74
N ASN A 99 -2.73 5.92 -1.58
CA ASN A 99 -2.00 6.50 -2.70
C ASN A 99 -1.15 5.46 -3.45
N VAL A 100 -0.76 4.37 -2.78
CA VAL A 100 -0.05 3.24 -3.41
C VAL A 100 -1.01 2.47 -4.33
N ALA A 101 -2.24 2.20 -3.88
CA ALA A 101 -3.29 1.62 -4.72
C ALA A 101 -3.59 2.50 -5.94
N ARG A 102 -3.65 3.83 -5.74
CA ARG A 102 -3.88 4.80 -6.82
C ARG A 102 -2.76 4.78 -7.85
N LEU A 103 -1.50 4.77 -7.40
CA LEU A 103 -0.36 4.66 -8.29
C LEU A 103 -0.40 3.37 -9.11
N TYR A 104 -0.67 2.22 -8.48
CA TYR A 104 -0.81 0.95 -9.21
C TYR A 104 -2.01 0.90 -10.15
N LEU A 105 -3.11 1.61 -9.86
CA LEU A 105 -4.22 1.74 -10.81
C LEU A 105 -3.76 2.50 -12.06
N GLY A 106 -3.05 3.61 -11.88
CA GLY A 106 -2.46 4.37 -12.98
C GLY A 106 -1.49 3.55 -13.83
N LEU A 107 -0.62 2.76 -13.19
CA LEU A 107 0.30 1.83 -13.87
C LEU A 107 -0.47 0.73 -14.64
N THR A 108 -1.52 0.18 -14.03
CA THR A 108 -2.39 -0.82 -14.67
C THR A 108 -3.04 -0.25 -15.93
N LEU A 109 -3.55 0.99 -15.87
CA LEU A 109 -4.15 1.68 -17.00
C LEU A 109 -3.12 1.94 -18.11
N ALA A 110 -1.87 2.27 -17.78
CA ALA A 110 -0.78 2.39 -18.78
C ALA A 110 -0.54 1.06 -19.51
N ARG A 111 -0.46 -0.06 -18.77
CA ARG A 111 -0.29 -1.40 -19.36
C ARG A 111 -1.47 -1.80 -20.26
N GLN A 112 -2.65 -1.23 -20.02
CA GLN A 112 -3.85 -1.40 -20.85
C GLN A 112 -3.96 -0.41 -22.02
N GLY A 113 -3.02 0.53 -22.15
CA GLY A 113 -3.03 1.56 -23.20
C GLY A 113 -3.95 2.75 -22.94
N GLU A 114 -4.52 2.88 -21.74
CA GLU A 114 -5.38 4.01 -21.34
C GLU A 114 -4.55 5.20 -20.82
N THR A 115 -3.68 5.74 -21.69
CA THR A 115 -2.65 6.73 -21.35
C THR A 115 -3.17 7.98 -20.64
N GLN A 116 -4.29 8.55 -21.08
CA GLN A 116 -4.84 9.77 -20.45
C GLN A 116 -5.31 9.53 -19.01
N LYS A 117 -5.98 8.41 -18.75
CA LYS A 117 -6.43 8.07 -17.39
C LYS A 117 -5.25 7.62 -16.53
N SER A 118 -4.32 6.89 -17.13
CA SER A 118 -3.08 6.48 -16.48
C SER A 118 -2.30 7.66 -15.91
N LEU A 119 -2.02 8.72 -16.70
CA LEU A 119 -1.26 9.86 -16.20
C LEU A 119 -1.92 10.53 -15.01
N LYS A 120 -3.25 10.66 -15.03
CA LYS A 120 -3.99 11.23 -13.91
C LYS A 120 -3.76 10.43 -12.63
N ASP A 121 -3.89 9.11 -12.69
CA ASP A 121 -3.79 8.26 -11.50
C ASP A 121 -2.32 8.05 -11.05
N ILE A 122 -1.36 8.01 -11.99
CA ILE A 122 0.08 7.99 -11.69
C ILE A 122 0.48 9.27 -10.96
N ASP A 123 0.16 10.45 -11.52
CA ASP A 123 0.54 11.73 -10.93
C ASP A 123 -0.12 11.93 -9.55
N ALA A 124 -1.43 11.64 -9.44
CA ALA A 124 -2.15 11.76 -8.18
C ALA A 124 -1.68 10.74 -7.11
N GLY A 125 -1.26 9.54 -7.51
CA GLY A 125 -0.69 8.56 -6.59
C GLY A 125 0.69 9.00 -6.08
N MET A 126 1.56 9.47 -6.98
CA MET A 126 2.88 10.00 -6.62
C MET A 126 2.78 11.24 -5.74
N GLU A 127 1.90 12.19 -6.07
CA GLU A 127 1.65 13.38 -5.27
C GLU A 127 1.17 13.02 -3.85
N GLY A 128 0.20 12.12 -3.73
CA GLY A 128 -0.30 11.70 -2.42
C GLY A 128 0.77 11.00 -1.57
N ILE A 129 1.66 10.20 -2.17
CA ILE A 129 2.81 9.61 -1.47
C ILE A 129 3.77 10.71 -1.00
N TYR A 130 4.08 11.67 -1.87
CA TYR A 130 4.97 12.79 -1.54
C TYR A 130 4.44 13.62 -0.37
N ASP A 131 3.15 13.96 -0.42
CA ASP A 131 2.47 14.73 0.62
C ASP A 131 2.42 13.98 1.95
N PHE A 132 2.14 12.66 1.91
CA PHE A 132 2.19 11.82 3.09
C PHE A 132 3.58 11.80 3.73
N LEU A 133 4.66 11.63 2.94
CA LEU A 133 6.02 11.64 3.47
C LEU A 133 6.42 12.98 4.09
N ASN A 134 6.00 14.11 3.49
CA ASN A 134 6.23 15.42 4.10
C ASN A 134 5.41 15.58 5.38
N TYR A 135 4.15 15.16 5.38
CA TYR A 135 3.31 15.18 6.58
C TYR A 135 3.97 14.41 7.72
N ILE A 136 4.48 13.21 7.46
CA ILE A 136 5.20 12.39 8.46
C ILE A 136 6.48 13.07 8.92
N ALA A 137 7.31 13.55 7.99
CA ALA A 137 8.58 14.20 8.29
C ALA A 137 8.42 15.48 9.13
N ASP A 138 7.35 16.24 8.90
CA ASP A 138 7.10 17.53 9.57
C ASP A 138 6.39 17.34 10.93
N ASN A 139 5.31 16.56 10.95
CA ASN A 139 4.44 16.45 12.13
C ASN A 139 4.96 15.43 13.15
N PHE A 140 5.71 14.42 12.70
CA PHE A 140 6.25 13.38 13.56
C PHE A 140 7.78 13.41 13.63
N ARG A 141 8.40 14.54 13.26
CA ARG A 141 9.85 14.77 13.19
C ARG A 141 10.61 14.25 14.42
N PHE A 142 10.13 14.58 15.63
CA PHE A 142 10.80 14.23 16.88
C PHE A 142 10.45 12.84 17.42
N THR A 143 9.70 12.04 16.65
CA THR A 143 9.28 10.68 17.03
C THR A 143 9.75 9.68 15.99
N PHE A 144 8.85 9.12 15.19
CA PHE A 144 9.18 8.16 14.14
C PHE A 144 9.45 8.82 12.78
N GLY A 145 8.96 10.05 12.55
CA GLY A 145 8.98 10.68 11.23
C GLY A 145 10.39 10.97 10.69
N GLN A 146 11.38 11.19 11.56
CA GLN A 146 12.79 11.35 11.14
C GLN A 146 13.40 10.12 10.47
N TYR A 147 12.79 8.94 10.63
CA TYR A 147 13.27 7.69 10.04
C TYR A 147 12.58 7.34 8.72
N TRP A 148 11.58 8.11 8.30
CA TRP A 148 10.86 7.89 7.05
C TRP A 148 11.51 8.68 5.93
N ASP A 149 11.94 7.99 4.87
CA ASP A 149 12.60 8.59 3.71
C ASP A 149 13.65 9.67 4.07
N PRO A 150 14.60 9.40 5.00
CA PRO A 150 15.51 10.42 5.53
C PRO A 150 16.46 10.97 4.47
N GLY A 151 16.81 10.15 3.47
CA GLY A 151 17.62 10.53 2.31
C GLY A 151 16.85 11.22 1.18
N ARG A 152 15.50 11.32 1.30
CA ARG A 152 14.61 11.77 0.22
C ARG A 152 14.70 10.91 -1.05
N ASP A 153 15.02 9.63 -0.93
CA ASP A 153 15.12 8.71 -2.06
C ASP A 153 13.77 8.54 -2.78
N ILE A 154 12.66 8.56 -2.04
CA ILE A 154 11.31 8.44 -2.59
C ILE A 154 10.84 9.79 -3.11
N ARG A 155 10.94 10.84 -2.28
CA ARG A 155 10.50 12.18 -2.64
C ARG A 155 11.23 12.72 -3.89
N SER A 156 12.54 12.53 -3.99
CA SER A 156 13.31 13.00 -5.16
C SER A 156 13.00 12.19 -6.42
N ALA A 157 12.69 10.89 -6.28
CA ALA A 157 12.24 10.07 -7.41
C ALA A 157 10.87 10.53 -7.91
N ILE A 158 9.94 10.86 -7.01
CA ILE A 158 8.65 11.44 -7.35
C ILE A 158 8.81 12.79 -8.07
N GLU A 159 9.62 13.70 -7.53
CA GLU A 159 9.91 15.00 -8.17
C GLU A 159 10.40 14.82 -9.61
N SER A 160 11.33 13.88 -9.82
CA SER A 160 11.89 13.56 -11.14
C SER A 160 10.83 13.00 -12.10
N ALA A 161 10.04 12.01 -11.65
CA ALA A 161 9.00 11.39 -12.47
C ALA A 161 7.89 12.39 -12.84
N ARG A 162 7.48 13.25 -11.89
CA ARG A 162 6.49 14.31 -12.15
C ARG A 162 7.02 15.38 -13.09
N ALA A 163 8.32 15.69 -13.07
CA ALA A 163 8.94 16.59 -14.05
C ALA A 163 8.86 16.00 -15.48
N VAL A 164 9.05 14.68 -15.64
CA VAL A 164 8.86 13.99 -16.93
C VAL A 164 7.41 14.10 -17.39
N ILE A 165 6.44 13.85 -16.51
CA ILE A 165 4.99 14.00 -16.81
C ILE A 165 4.70 15.44 -17.27
N ALA A 166 5.16 16.44 -16.53
CA ALA A 166 4.93 17.86 -16.83
C ALA A 166 5.56 18.30 -18.17
N SER A 167 6.66 17.65 -18.59
CA SER A 167 7.30 17.94 -19.88
C SER A 167 6.48 17.49 -21.10
N GLY A 168 5.53 16.56 -20.91
CA GLY A 168 4.76 15.92 -21.98
C GLY A 168 5.55 14.94 -22.86
N LYS A 169 6.87 14.85 -22.72
CA LYS A 169 7.75 13.93 -23.46
C LYS A 169 7.96 12.65 -22.66
N ILE A 170 6.91 11.84 -22.58
CA ILE A 170 6.87 10.68 -21.69
C ILE A 170 7.49 9.46 -22.38
N ASP A 171 8.58 8.95 -21.81
CA ASP A 171 9.03 7.57 -22.00
C ASP A 171 8.20 6.66 -21.09
N TRP A 172 7.21 5.98 -21.67
CA TRP A 172 6.25 5.16 -20.94
C TRP A 172 6.89 3.98 -20.21
N PRO A 173 7.76 3.17 -20.84
CA PRO A 173 8.55 2.17 -20.12
C PRO A 173 9.28 2.73 -18.89
N ALA A 174 9.96 3.87 -19.04
CA ALA A 174 10.69 4.48 -17.93
C ALA A 174 9.76 4.96 -16.82
N LEU A 175 8.68 5.70 -17.16
CA LEU A 175 7.72 6.20 -16.18
C LEU A 175 7.05 5.05 -15.39
N MET A 176 6.72 3.94 -16.06
CA MET A 176 6.16 2.78 -15.38
C MET A 176 7.17 2.13 -14.44
N ALA A 177 8.43 2.00 -14.84
CA ALA A 177 9.48 1.46 -13.98
C ALA A 177 9.74 2.38 -12.76
N ASP A 178 9.74 3.69 -12.95
CA ASP A 178 9.86 4.67 -11.87
C ASP A 178 8.68 4.56 -10.90
N GLY A 179 7.45 4.47 -11.41
CA GLY A 179 6.26 4.28 -10.58
C GLY A 179 6.28 2.97 -9.78
N GLU A 180 6.69 1.86 -10.38
CA GLU A 180 6.88 0.57 -9.70
C GLU A 180 7.93 0.67 -8.58
N SER A 181 9.06 1.33 -8.87
CA SER A 181 10.15 1.56 -7.92
C SER A 181 9.72 2.44 -6.75
N ILE A 182 9.06 3.57 -7.02
CA ILE A 182 8.50 4.48 -6.01
C ILE A 182 7.54 3.71 -5.10
N ALA A 183 6.57 2.99 -5.67
CA ALA A 183 5.59 2.24 -4.89
C ALA A 183 6.23 1.17 -4.00
N MET A 184 7.23 0.44 -4.53
CA MET A 184 7.94 -0.58 -3.76
C MET A 184 8.81 0.01 -2.64
N LYS A 185 9.42 1.18 -2.85
CA LYS A 185 10.16 1.87 -1.78
C LYS A 185 9.20 2.36 -0.69
N THR A 186 8.09 3.00 -1.06
CA THR A 186 7.06 3.44 -0.11
C THR A 186 6.54 2.28 0.75
N GLU A 187 6.29 1.13 0.13
CA GLU A 187 5.86 -0.09 0.82
C GLU A 187 6.87 -0.59 1.89
N ARG A 188 8.17 -0.39 1.66
CA ARG A 188 9.24 -0.83 2.57
C ARG A 188 9.50 0.14 3.71
N GLU A 189 9.13 1.41 3.56
CA GLU A 189 9.44 2.46 4.54
C GLU A 189 8.97 2.17 5.97
N PRO A 190 7.77 1.63 6.23
CA PRO A 190 7.36 1.31 7.60
C PRO A 190 8.36 0.37 8.30
N ASP A 191 8.92 -0.59 7.57
CA ASP A 191 9.87 -1.58 8.11
C ASP A 191 11.27 -0.98 8.28
N LEU A 192 11.73 -0.21 7.29
CA LEU A 192 13.02 0.48 7.34
C LEU A 192 13.07 1.52 8.47
N ALA A 193 12.01 2.32 8.61
CA ALA A 193 11.90 3.34 9.66
C ALA A 193 11.94 2.70 11.05
N ARG A 194 11.21 1.59 11.26
CA ARG A 194 11.24 0.84 12.52
C ARG A 194 12.63 0.29 12.83
N GLN A 195 13.31 -0.28 11.82
CA GLN A 195 14.66 -0.81 11.98
C GLN A 195 15.65 0.29 12.37
N GLN A 196 15.63 1.43 11.68
CA GLN A 196 16.50 2.57 12.01
C GLN A 196 16.25 3.10 13.42
N GLN A 197 14.98 3.22 13.82
CA GLN A 197 14.62 3.65 15.17
C GLN A 197 15.15 2.68 16.24
N GLN A 198 15.09 1.36 16.00
CA GLN A 198 15.64 0.36 16.92
C GLN A 198 17.16 0.49 17.03
N LEU A 199 17.86 0.59 15.91
CA LEU A 199 19.32 0.77 15.88
C LEU A 199 19.76 2.01 16.64
N GLN A 200 19.10 3.15 16.44
CA GLN A 200 19.44 4.37 17.17
C GLN A 200 19.21 4.23 18.68
N ARG A 201 18.13 3.55 19.10
CA ARG A 201 17.88 3.31 20.54
C ARG A 201 19.00 2.47 21.17
N HIS A 202 19.53 1.47 20.47
CA HIS A 202 20.64 0.66 20.98
C HIS A 202 21.92 1.49 21.15
N LEU A 203 22.25 2.37 20.20
CA LEU A 203 23.44 3.23 20.27
C LEU A 203 23.42 4.25 21.42
N HIS A 204 22.27 4.53 22.03
CA HIS A 204 22.14 5.44 23.16
C HIS A 204 22.15 4.73 24.53
N LEU A 205 22.21 3.39 24.55
CA LEU A 205 22.21 2.58 25.77
C LEU A 205 23.59 1.98 26.10
N ASP A 206 24.56 2.13 25.20
CA ASP A 206 25.98 1.74 25.35
C ASP A 206 26.86 2.97 25.63
#